data_AF-A0A3N1TRF6-F1
#
_entry.id   AF-A0A3N1TRF6-F1
#
_cell.length_a   1.000
_cell.length_b   1.000
_cell.length_c   1.000
_cell.angle_alpha   90.00
_cell.angle_beta   90.00
_cell.angle_gamma   90.00
#
_symmetry.space_group_name_H-M   'P 1'
#
loop_
_entity.id
_entity.type
_entity.pdbx_description
1 polymer ?
#
loop_
_entity_poly.entity_id
_entity_poly.type
_entity_poly.pdbx_seq_one_letter_code
_entity_poly.pdbx_strand_id
1 'polypeptide(L)'
;MRAPYHFFDPKSTRDGAAQADHFIRTVRAAGYSGTKPGELPPVLDVESVWVKGKEVCPKALRAGQLDIFLKRVKSAFKVTPIVYTRASFVNDCMAGKGQAFKGYPLWLARYGSGAREPQSVPGAGPWTFWQYTESERVPGVPGPKNTAGTADRNVYRGTLAQLRAMANLGSTSTPPRPGTSWPTVKPGQRSVDVTTVQLLLTARGHATKADGVFGPGTVAKVKAFQKAQRLTADGVVGPSTWSRLVTTVKTGSKGTAVKALQHQLTANGHTIIADGVYGSATTTKVKAFQKAQHLTADGIAGPSTWAALVSR
;
A
#
# COMPACT_ATOMS: atom_id res chain seq x y z
N MET A 1 -6.40 -10.62 3.75
CA MET A 1 -6.31 -9.56 4.81
C MET A 1 -7.73 -9.29 5.26
N ARG A 2 -7.96 -9.04 6.55
CA ARG A 2 -9.29 -8.78 7.11
C ARG A 2 -9.21 -7.78 8.27
N ALA A 3 -10.24 -6.96 8.43
CA ALA A 3 -10.46 -6.15 9.63
C ALA A 3 -11.94 -6.26 10.03
N PRO A 4 -12.26 -6.41 11.32
CA PRO A 4 -13.61 -6.19 11.80
C PRO A 4 -13.90 -4.68 11.87
N TYR A 5 -15.16 -4.30 11.70
CA TYR A 5 -15.64 -2.94 11.89
C TYR A 5 -16.77 -2.88 12.93
N HIS A 6 -16.94 -1.72 13.54
CA HIS A 6 -18.05 -1.41 14.45
C HIS A 6 -18.83 -0.21 13.92
N PHE A 7 -20.09 -0.41 13.56
CA PHE A 7 -21.01 0.68 13.26
C PHE A 7 -21.37 1.41 14.55
N PHE A 8 -20.96 2.66 14.68
CA PHE A 8 -21.20 3.45 15.88
C PHE A 8 -22.69 3.77 16.02
N ASP A 9 -23.32 3.35 17.12
CA ASP A 9 -24.69 3.74 17.42
C ASP A 9 -24.69 5.09 18.16
N PRO A 10 -25.16 6.17 17.53
CA PRO A 10 -25.21 7.49 18.17
C PRO A 10 -26.36 7.63 19.17
N LYS A 11 -27.35 6.72 19.17
CA LYS A 11 -28.53 6.79 20.04
C LYS A 11 -28.27 6.19 21.43
N SER A 12 -27.26 5.32 21.56
CA SER A 12 -26.81 4.82 22.85
C SER A 12 -26.19 5.97 23.67
N THR A 13 -27.00 6.58 24.54
CA THR A 13 -26.65 7.79 25.29
C THR A 13 -25.61 7.54 26.39
N ARG A 14 -25.18 6.29 26.62
CA ARG A 14 -24.08 5.95 27.51
C ARG A 14 -23.04 5.07 26.81
N ASP A 15 -21.94 5.76 26.53
CA ASP A 15 -20.59 5.26 26.66
C ASP A 15 -20.01 4.61 25.40
N GLY A 16 -19.27 5.40 24.63
CA GLY A 16 -18.32 4.89 23.63
C GLY A 16 -17.42 3.79 24.21
N ALA A 17 -17.20 3.77 25.53
CA ALA A 17 -16.52 2.65 26.18
C ALA A 17 -17.35 1.35 26.16
N ALA A 18 -18.66 1.40 26.36
CA ALA A 18 -19.53 0.22 26.31
C ALA A 18 -19.61 -0.36 24.89
N GLN A 19 -19.70 0.51 23.87
CA GLN A 19 -19.62 0.09 22.47
C GLN A 19 -18.24 -0.52 22.15
N ALA A 20 -17.15 0.10 22.61
CA ALA A 20 -15.80 -0.44 22.44
C ALA A 20 -15.65 -1.80 23.14
N ASP A 21 -16.15 -1.94 24.37
CA ASP A 21 -16.10 -3.18 25.14
C ASP A 21 -16.89 -4.29 24.47
N HIS A 22 -18.08 -3.98 23.95
CA HIS A 22 -18.86 -4.91 23.15
C HIS A 22 -18.06 -5.35 21.92
N PHE A 23 -17.57 -4.39 21.13
CA PHE A 23 -16.77 -4.67 19.95
C PHE A 23 -15.54 -5.54 20.26
N ILE A 24 -14.75 -5.17 21.28
CA ILE A 24 -13.55 -5.90 21.71
C ILE A 24 -13.89 -7.34 22.08
N ARG A 25 -14.94 -7.56 22.88
CA ARG A 25 -15.36 -8.92 23.26
C ARG A 25 -15.78 -9.74 22.03
N THR A 26 -16.62 -9.16 21.18
CA THR A 26 -17.16 -9.84 19.99
C THR A 26 -16.04 -10.25 19.02
N VAL A 27 -15.12 -9.34 18.70
CA VAL A 27 -14.07 -9.67 17.72
C VAL A 27 -13.02 -10.62 18.30
N ARG A 28 -12.73 -10.55 19.61
CA ARG A 28 -11.86 -11.53 20.27
C ARG A 28 -12.47 -12.93 20.25
N ALA A 29 -13.78 -13.05 20.51
CA ALA A 29 -14.50 -14.31 20.39
C ALA A 29 -14.44 -14.87 18.95
N ALA A 30 -14.44 -14.00 17.94
CA ALA A 30 -14.21 -14.35 16.53
C ALA A 30 -12.72 -14.56 16.16
N GLY A 31 -11.82 -14.61 17.15
CA GLY A 31 -10.39 -14.90 16.97
C GLY A 31 -9.53 -13.72 16.51
N TYR A 32 -10.07 -12.50 16.47
CA TYR A 32 -9.31 -11.30 16.15
C TYR A 32 -8.43 -10.85 17.32
N SER A 33 -7.18 -10.52 17.03
CA SER A 33 -6.19 -10.08 18.03
C SER A 33 -5.58 -8.71 17.73
N GLY A 34 -5.73 -8.21 16.49
CA GLY A 34 -5.09 -6.99 16.00
C GLY A 34 -3.64 -7.19 15.57
N THR A 35 -3.01 -8.31 15.94
CA THR A 35 -1.57 -8.55 15.72
C THR A 35 -1.28 -9.82 14.91
N LYS A 36 -2.27 -10.69 14.65
CA LYS A 36 -2.04 -11.89 13.83
C LYS A 36 -1.76 -11.50 12.38
N PRO A 37 -0.90 -12.25 11.68
CA PRO A 37 -0.69 -12.07 10.25
C PRO A 37 -2.00 -12.12 9.47
N GLY A 38 -2.27 -11.07 8.71
CA GLY A 38 -3.46 -10.91 7.89
C GLY A 38 -4.53 -10.02 8.52
N GLU A 39 -4.36 -9.60 9.76
CA GLU A 39 -5.26 -8.71 10.48
C GLU A 39 -4.88 -7.25 10.26
N LEU A 40 -5.72 -6.52 9.53
CA LEU A 40 -5.67 -5.06 9.47
C LEU A 40 -6.19 -4.47 10.80
N PRO A 41 -5.85 -3.21 11.15
CA PRO A 41 -6.38 -2.55 12.34
C PRO A 41 -7.91 -2.50 12.31
N PRO A 42 -8.57 -2.54 13.47
CA PRO A 42 -10.02 -2.57 13.53
C PRO A 42 -10.59 -1.21 13.11
N VAL A 43 -11.82 -1.21 12.62
CA VAL A 43 -12.45 -0.02 12.05
C VAL A 43 -13.58 0.48 12.95
N LEU A 44 -13.57 1.77 13.27
CA LEU A 44 -14.76 2.47 13.75
C LEU A 44 -15.47 3.07 12.53
N ASP A 45 -16.71 2.64 12.30
CA ASP A 45 -17.59 3.18 11.26
C ASP A 45 -18.49 4.25 11.89
N VAL A 46 -18.36 5.49 11.42
CA VAL A 46 -19.16 6.64 11.85
C VAL A 46 -19.83 7.26 10.64
N GLU A 47 -21.14 7.14 10.57
CA GLU A 47 -21.91 7.70 9.47
C GLU A 47 -23.31 8.16 9.89
N SER A 48 -24.04 8.70 8.91
CA SER A 48 -25.43 9.08 9.06
C SER A 48 -26.28 7.86 9.40
N VAL A 49 -27.40 8.09 10.07
CA VAL A 49 -28.35 7.01 10.38
C VAL A 49 -29.54 7.08 9.44
N TRP A 50 -30.15 5.93 9.16
CA TRP A 50 -31.38 5.86 8.40
C TRP A 50 -32.59 5.94 9.33
N VAL A 51 -33.45 6.94 9.11
CA VAL A 51 -34.71 7.13 9.84
C VAL A 51 -35.84 7.26 8.83
N LYS A 52 -36.79 6.31 8.85
CA LYS A 52 -37.94 6.27 7.93
C LYS A 52 -37.53 6.42 6.44
N GLY A 53 -36.48 5.69 6.03
CA GLY A 53 -35.98 5.70 4.66
C GLY A 53 -35.22 6.96 4.25
N LYS A 54 -34.89 7.86 5.19
CA LYS A 54 -34.05 9.03 4.94
C LYS A 54 -32.74 8.95 5.71
N GLU A 55 -31.66 9.27 5.03
CA GLU A 55 -30.35 9.46 5.66
C GLU A 55 -30.36 10.78 6.45
N VAL A 56 -30.01 10.73 7.73
CA VAL A 56 -30.04 11.91 8.62
C VAL A 56 -28.80 11.99 9.50
N CYS A 57 -28.35 13.22 9.75
CA CYS A 57 -27.34 13.49 10.76
C CYS A 57 -27.85 13.06 12.14
N PRO A 58 -27.12 12.20 12.86
CA PRO A 58 -27.53 11.74 14.18
C PRO A 58 -27.39 12.85 15.22
N LYS A 59 -28.51 13.43 15.67
CA LYS A 59 -28.54 14.52 16.67
C LYS A 59 -27.84 14.16 18.00
N ALA A 60 -27.82 12.88 18.36
CA ALA A 60 -27.23 12.41 19.61
C ALA A 60 -25.71 12.10 19.51
N LEU A 61 -25.11 12.29 18.32
CA LEU A 61 -23.68 12.06 18.12
C LEU A 61 -22.84 13.04 18.94
N ARG A 62 -21.87 12.50 19.68
CA ARG A 62 -20.95 13.27 20.53
C ARG A 62 -19.52 12.87 20.19
N ALA A 63 -18.74 13.82 19.68
CA ALA A 63 -17.34 13.57 19.29
C ALA A 63 -16.48 12.98 20.42
N GLY A 64 -16.73 13.40 21.68
CA GLY A 64 -16.03 12.82 22.83
C GLY A 64 -16.27 11.33 23.05
N GLN A 65 -17.41 10.79 22.61
CA GLN A 65 -17.69 9.35 22.72
C GLN A 65 -16.94 8.55 21.65
N LEU A 66 -16.73 9.14 20.47
CA LEU A 66 -15.87 8.54 19.43
C LEU A 66 -14.42 8.45 19.91
N ASP A 67 -13.92 9.50 20.55
CA ASP A 67 -12.57 9.52 21.12
C ASP A 67 -12.39 8.45 22.22
N ILE A 68 -13.37 8.31 23.12
CA ILE A 68 -13.38 7.24 24.14
C ILE A 68 -13.32 5.86 23.48
N PHE A 69 -14.16 5.61 22.47
CA PHE A 69 -14.18 4.35 21.74
C PHE A 69 -12.80 4.05 21.14
N LEU A 70 -12.25 5.00 20.37
CA LEU A 70 -11.00 4.84 19.64
C LEU A 70 -9.82 4.59 20.58
N LYS A 71 -9.73 5.34 21.68
CA LYS A 71 -8.68 5.15 22.70
C LYS A 71 -8.77 3.78 23.36
N ARG A 72 -9.98 3.32 23.67
CA ARG A 72 -10.19 2.02 24.34
C ARG A 72 -9.86 0.85 23.41
N VAL A 73 -10.30 0.90 22.14
CA VAL A 73 -9.95 -0.10 21.13
C VAL A 73 -8.44 -0.10 20.85
N LYS A 74 -7.82 1.08 20.72
CA LYS A 74 -6.36 1.20 20.57
C LYS A 74 -5.61 0.57 21.74
N SER A 75 -6.07 0.82 22.97
CA SER A 75 -5.46 0.24 24.17
C SER A 75 -5.61 -1.29 24.22
N ALA A 76 -6.76 -1.81 23.80
CA ALA A 76 -7.08 -3.24 23.88
C ALA A 76 -6.34 -4.11 22.85
N PHE A 77 -6.07 -3.57 21.66
CA PHE A 77 -5.40 -4.30 20.57
C PHE A 77 -3.97 -3.82 20.28
N LYS A 78 -3.53 -2.74 20.92
CA LYS A 78 -2.20 -2.12 20.71
C LYS A 78 -1.92 -1.71 19.25
N VAL A 79 -2.99 -1.54 18.46
CA VAL A 79 -2.95 -1.04 17.08
C VAL A 79 -3.82 0.20 16.97
N THR A 80 -3.42 1.19 16.17
CA THR A 80 -4.22 2.38 15.92
C THR A 80 -5.43 2.03 15.04
N PRO A 81 -6.68 2.17 15.51
CA PRO A 81 -7.88 1.86 14.73
C PRO A 81 -8.01 2.76 13.49
N ILE A 82 -8.69 2.27 12.47
CA ILE A 82 -9.09 3.03 11.29
C ILE A 82 -10.43 3.70 11.57
N VAL A 83 -10.64 4.92 11.09
CA VAL A 83 -11.95 5.58 11.12
C VAL A 83 -12.55 5.57 9.73
N TYR A 84 -13.68 4.91 9.56
CA TYR A 84 -14.51 4.99 8.37
C TYR A 84 -15.58 6.09 8.53
N THR A 85 -15.74 6.94 7.51
CA THR A 85 -16.74 8.02 7.46
C THR A 85 -16.83 8.60 6.03
N ARG A 86 -17.76 9.53 5.80
CA ARG A 86 -17.73 10.46 4.65
C ARG A 86 -17.14 11.80 5.06
N ALA A 87 -16.44 12.47 4.15
CA ALA A 87 -15.96 13.84 4.40
C ALA A 87 -17.13 14.82 4.59
N SER A 88 -18.21 14.65 3.81
CA SER A 88 -19.46 15.40 3.98
C SER A 88 -20.08 15.17 5.35
N PHE A 89 -20.11 13.93 5.86
CA PHE A 89 -20.63 13.64 7.20
C PHE A 89 -19.89 14.44 8.29
N VAL A 90 -18.57 14.56 8.20
CA VAL A 90 -17.81 15.36 9.19
C VAL A 90 -18.16 16.84 9.09
N ASN A 91 -18.30 17.37 7.87
CA ASN A 91 -18.68 18.76 7.67
C ASN A 91 -20.10 19.04 8.17
N ASP A 92 -21.07 18.22 7.76
CA ASP A 92 -22.50 18.46 7.92
C ASP A 92 -23.00 18.00 9.30
N CYS A 93 -22.59 16.81 9.74
CA CYS A 93 -23.10 16.18 10.95
C CYS A 93 -22.20 16.37 12.18
N MET A 94 -20.91 16.68 11.98
CA MET A 94 -19.98 16.97 13.07
C MET A 94 -19.55 18.45 13.11
N ALA A 95 -20.17 19.32 12.31
CA ALA A 95 -19.83 20.75 12.21
C ALA A 95 -18.33 20.98 11.92
N GLY A 96 -17.75 20.16 11.04
CA GLY A 96 -16.34 20.23 10.65
C GLY A 96 -15.34 19.79 11.73
N LYS A 97 -15.80 19.18 12.85
CA LYS A 97 -14.96 18.77 13.99
C LYS A 97 -14.15 17.49 13.72
N GLY A 98 -13.40 17.46 12.63
CA GLY A 98 -12.56 16.32 12.27
C GLY A 98 -11.36 16.09 13.19
N GLN A 99 -11.04 17.02 14.09
CA GLN A 99 -9.98 16.87 15.09
C GLN A 99 -10.16 15.61 15.96
N ALA A 100 -11.39 15.11 16.13
CA ALA A 100 -11.67 13.84 16.80
C ALA A 100 -10.97 12.64 16.13
N PHE A 101 -10.60 12.75 14.86
CA PHE A 101 -9.95 11.71 14.06
C PHE A 101 -8.48 11.99 13.79
N LYS A 102 -7.91 13.05 14.37
CA LYS A 102 -6.49 13.38 14.21
C LYS A 102 -5.61 12.22 14.69
N GLY A 103 -4.70 11.77 13.82
CA GLY A 103 -3.76 10.68 14.14
C GLY A 103 -4.31 9.26 13.92
N TYR A 104 -5.54 9.13 13.41
CA TYR A 104 -6.09 7.85 12.97
C TYR A 104 -6.08 7.74 11.43
N PRO A 105 -5.78 6.56 10.85
CA PRO A 105 -5.98 6.33 9.43
C PRO A 105 -7.45 6.51 9.05
N LEU A 106 -7.71 7.21 7.94
CA LEU A 106 -9.07 7.49 7.48
C LEU A 106 -9.47 6.56 6.32
N TRP A 107 -10.62 5.92 6.43
CA TRP A 107 -11.27 5.21 5.34
C TRP A 107 -12.47 6.04 4.89
N LEU A 108 -12.29 6.80 3.80
CA LEU A 108 -13.31 7.74 3.35
C LEU A 108 -14.19 7.13 2.26
N ALA A 109 -15.50 7.17 2.45
CA ALA A 109 -16.46 6.84 1.41
C ALA A 109 -16.71 8.06 0.50
N ARG A 110 -16.66 7.82 -0.82
CA ARG A 110 -17.07 8.78 -1.84
C ARG A 110 -17.40 8.05 -3.13
N TYR A 111 -18.66 8.10 -3.54
CA TYR A 111 -19.16 7.37 -4.71
C TYR A 111 -19.48 8.30 -5.89
N GLY A 112 -19.76 7.71 -7.06
CA GLY A 112 -20.27 8.40 -8.25
C GLY A 112 -19.37 8.29 -9.48
N SER A 113 -19.97 8.37 -10.67
CA SER A 113 -19.23 8.40 -11.94
C SER A 113 -18.36 9.67 -12.01
N GLY A 114 -17.05 9.49 -12.22
CA GLY A 114 -16.09 10.61 -12.22
C GLY A 114 -15.68 11.10 -10.83
N ALA A 115 -16.04 10.39 -9.75
CA ALA A 115 -15.52 10.68 -8.42
C ALA A 115 -13.99 10.69 -8.43
N ARG A 116 -13.41 11.83 -8.04
CA ARG A 116 -11.97 11.96 -7.76
C ARG A 116 -11.69 11.41 -6.36
N GLU A 117 -10.42 11.38 -5.97
CA GLU A 117 -10.05 11.03 -4.59
C GLU A 117 -10.90 11.79 -3.55
N PRO A 118 -11.21 11.17 -2.39
CA PRO A 118 -11.90 11.83 -1.30
C PRO A 118 -11.19 13.10 -0.85
N GLN A 119 -11.96 14.13 -0.53
CA GLN A 119 -11.42 15.34 0.09
C GLN A 119 -10.83 15.01 1.46
N SER A 120 -9.81 15.76 1.85
CA SER A 120 -9.28 15.67 3.22
C SER A 120 -10.33 16.13 4.22
N VAL A 121 -10.34 15.51 5.40
CA VAL A 121 -11.22 15.91 6.50
C VAL A 121 -10.51 17.02 7.30
N PRO A 122 -11.08 18.24 7.40
CA PRO A 122 -10.47 19.32 8.16
C PRO A 122 -10.15 18.91 9.61
N GLY A 123 -8.94 19.21 10.08
CA GLY A 123 -8.50 18.87 11.43
C GLY A 123 -8.07 17.41 11.66
N ALA A 124 -8.29 16.50 10.71
CA ALA A 124 -7.86 15.11 10.80
C ALA A 124 -6.60 14.83 9.96
N GLY A 125 -6.75 14.82 8.63
CA GLY A 125 -5.70 14.42 7.69
C GLY A 125 -6.26 13.87 6.36
N PRO A 126 -5.38 13.35 5.48
CA PRO A 126 -5.79 12.75 4.21
C PRO A 126 -6.34 11.33 4.40
N TRP A 127 -7.02 10.82 3.37
CA TRP A 127 -7.51 9.45 3.33
C TRP A 127 -6.37 8.41 3.27
N THR A 128 -6.63 7.23 3.85
CA THR A 128 -5.79 6.01 3.81
C THR A 128 -6.45 4.92 2.99
N PHE A 129 -7.75 4.73 3.16
CA PHE A 129 -8.60 3.90 2.29
C PHE A 129 -9.69 4.77 1.67
N TRP A 130 -10.08 4.45 0.44
CA TRP A 130 -11.19 5.08 -0.24
C TRP A 130 -12.16 4.01 -0.70
N GLN A 131 -13.39 4.05 -0.17
CA GLN A 131 -14.51 3.29 -0.71
C GLN A 131 -15.11 4.07 -1.87
N TYR A 132 -14.92 3.58 -3.08
CA TYR A 132 -15.25 4.31 -4.30
C TYR A 132 -16.56 3.86 -4.96
N THR A 133 -17.12 2.74 -4.50
CA THR A 133 -18.40 2.20 -4.97
C THR A 133 -18.99 1.26 -3.94
N GLU A 134 -20.31 1.16 -3.94
CA GLU A 134 -21.14 0.29 -3.09
C GLU A 134 -21.78 -0.87 -3.87
N SER A 135 -21.56 -0.94 -5.19
CA SER A 135 -22.35 -1.79 -6.08
C SER A 135 -21.56 -2.49 -7.21
N GLU A 136 -20.26 -2.68 -7.04
CA GLU A 136 -19.46 -3.40 -8.04
C GLU A 136 -19.66 -4.91 -7.93
N ARG A 137 -19.84 -5.63 -9.05
CA ARG A 137 -19.88 -7.10 -9.04
C ARG A 137 -18.52 -7.67 -8.72
N VAL A 138 -18.47 -8.58 -7.74
CA VAL A 138 -17.21 -9.20 -7.31
C VAL A 138 -17.31 -10.72 -7.46
N PRO A 139 -16.49 -11.35 -8.32
CA PRO A 139 -16.41 -12.80 -8.40
C PRO A 139 -16.14 -13.43 -7.03
N GLY A 140 -16.91 -14.46 -6.66
CA GLY A 140 -16.82 -15.13 -5.36
C GLY A 140 -17.69 -14.52 -4.26
N VAL A 141 -18.30 -13.36 -4.46
CA VAL A 141 -19.38 -12.86 -3.60
C VAL A 141 -20.70 -13.43 -4.10
N PRO A 142 -21.46 -14.21 -3.30
CA PRO A 142 -22.72 -14.79 -3.74
C PRO A 142 -23.79 -13.70 -3.87
N GLY A 143 -24.47 -13.70 -5.02
CA GLY A 143 -25.66 -12.91 -5.29
C GLY A 143 -26.91 -13.78 -5.43
N PRO A 144 -28.09 -13.17 -5.65
CA PRO A 144 -29.33 -13.91 -5.86
C PRO A 144 -29.21 -14.91 -7.01
N LYS A 145 -29.84 -16.08 -6.87
CA LYS A 145 -29.94 -17.11 -7.92
C LYS A 145 -28.58 -17.53 -8.51
N ASN A 146 -27.58 -17.78 -7.64
CA ASN A 146 -26.23 -18.20 -8.03
C ASN A 146 -25.50 -17.22 -8.97
N THR A 147 -25.87 -15.94 -8.95
CA THR A 147 -25.15 -14.90 -9.68
C THR A 147 -24.01 -14.31 -8.83
N ALA A 148 -23.09 -13.59 -9.46
CA ALA A 148 -22.13 -12.78 -8.72
C ALA A 148 -22.85 -11.60 -8.05
N GLY A 149 -22.74 -11.53 -6.73
CA GLY A 149 -23.25 -10.43 -5.91
C GLY A 149 -22.43 -9.16 -6.08
N THR A 150 -23.02 -8.04 -5.65
CA THR A 150 -22.34 -6.76 -5.58
C THR A 150 -21.73 -6.56 -4.19
N ALA A 151 -20.61 -5.85 -4.14
CA ALA A 151 -19.97 -5.48 -2.89
C ALA A 151 -19.33 -4.10 -2.98
N ASP A 152 -19.13 -3.49 -1.81
CA ASP A 152 -18.36 -2.28 -1.69
C ASP A 152 -16.92 -2.51 -2.12
N ARG A 153 -16.38 -1.58 -2.92
CA ARG A 153 -14.99 -1.64 -3.34
C ARG A 153 -14.17 -0.46 -2.89
N ASN A 154 -12.93 -0.81 -2.57
CA ASN A 154 -12.00 0.02 -1.84
C ASN A 154 -10.65 0.05 -2.55
N VAL A 155 -9.96 1.19 -2.41
CA VAL A 155 -8.56 1.34 -2.77
C VAL A 155 -7.76 1.81 -1.56
N TYR A 156 -6.53 1.31 -1.43
CA TYR A 156 -5.58 1.72 -0.41
C TYR A 156 -4.63 2.77 -0.98
N ARG A 157 -4.37 3.84 -0.22
CA ARG A 157 -3.43 4.90 -0.58
C ARG A 157 -1.99 4.47 -0.30
N GLY A 158 -1.47 3.59 -1.15
CA GLY A 158 -0.09 3.13 -1.06
C GLY A 158 0.16 1.85 -1.85
N THR A 159 1.29 1.23 -1.57
CA THR A 159 1.70 -0.03 -2.18
C THR A 159 1.08 -1.24 -1.47
N LEU A 160 1.01 -2.38 -2.18
CA LEU A 160 0.61 -3.65 -1.57
C LEU A 160 1.52 -4.05 -0.39
N ALA A 161 2.81 -3.69 -0.43
CA ALA A 161 3.74 -3.96 0.67
C ALA A 161 3.38 -3.18 1.93
N GLN A 162 3.05 -1.90 1.80
CA GLN A 162 2.56 -1.07 2.92
C GLN A 162 1.23 -1.60 3.47
N LEU A 163 0.31 -2.03 2.60
CA LEU A 163 -0.94 -2.65 3.03
C LEU A 163 -0.71 -3.98 3.78
N ARG A 164 0.22 -4.82 3.30
CA ARG A 164 0.59 -6.06 3.99
C ARG A 164 1.30 -5.81 5.31
N ALA A 165 2.13 -4.78 5.40
CA ALA A 165 2.74 -4.35 6.66
C ALA A 165 1.68 -3.92 7.66
N MET A 166 0.69 -3.12 7.22
CA MET A 166 -0.44 -2.71 8.05
C MET A 166 -1.25 -3.91 8.55
N ALA A 167 -1.25 -5.02 7.81
CA ALA A 167 -1.95 -6.26 8.16
C ALA A 167 -1.09 -7.27 8.96
N ASN A 168 0.05 -6.85 9.52
CA ASN A 168 1.00 -7.74 10.21
C ASN A 168 1.45 -8.96 9.38
N LEU A 169 1.29 -8.93 8.04
CA LEU A 169 1.68 -10.05 7.18
C LEU A 169 3.19 -10.12 6.95
N GLY A 170 3.96 -9.28 7.66
CA GLY A 170 5.30 -8.91 7.27
C GLY A 170 5.25 -8.22 5.92
N SER A 171 5.67 -6.97 5.85
CA SER A 171 6.38 -6.58 4.64
C SER A 171 7.73 -7.26 4.72
N THR A 172 8.06 -8.05 3.70
CA THR A 172 9.42 -8.29 3.27
C THR A 172 10.06 -6.99 2.72
N SER A 173 9.93 -5.90 3.48
CA SER A 173 10.46 -4.55 3.23
C SER A 173 9.92 -3.57 4.27
N THR A 174 10.69 -3.25 5.33
CA THR A 174 10.58 -1.97 6.04
C THR A 174 10.27 -0.83 5.05
N PRO A 175 9.42 0.16 5.38
CA PRO A 175 9.26 1.36 4.55
C PRO A 175 10.64 1.92 4.18
N PRO A 176 10.84 2.44 2.96
CA PRO A 176 12.07 3.15 2.67
C PRO A 176 12.21 4.28 3.69
N ARG A 177 13.42 4.45 4.21
CA ARG A 177 13.81 5.71 4.85
C ARG A 177 13.37 6.84 3.88
N PRO A 178 12.71 7.91 4.36
CA PRO A 178 12.58 9.11 3.55
C PRO A 178 13.99 9.58 3.20
N GLY A 179 14.43 9.34 1.96
CA GLY A 179 15.80 9.66 1.54
C GLY A 179 16.33 8.89 0.34
N THR A 180 15.88 7.67 0.04
CA THR A 180 16.41 6.93 -1.13
C THR A 180 15.52 7.20 -2.34
N SER A 181 15.68 8.37 -2.97
CA SER A 181 15.02 8.67 -4.24
C SER A 181 15.63 7.81 -5.34
N TRP A 182 14.78 7.22 -6.19
CA TRP A 182 15.22 6.57 -7.42
C TRP A 182 16.11 7.53 -8.23
N PRO A 183 17.31 7.12 -8.66
CA PRO A 183 18.18 7.97 -9.47
C PRO A 183 17.56 8.20 -10.84
N THR A 184 17.92 9.31 -11.48
CA THR A 184 17.56 9.55 -12.88
C THR A 184 18.62 8.95 -13.79
N VAL A 185 18.23 7.95 -14.58
CA VAL A 185 19.08 7.38 -15.64
C VAL A 185 18.63 7.92 -17.01
N LYS A 186 19.54 8.52 -17.76
CA LYS A 186 19.23 9.32 -18.96
C LYS A 186 20.19 9.07 -20.13
N PRO A 187 19.82 9.48 -21.36
CA PRO A 187 20.68 9.32 -22.53
C PRO A 187 22.10 9.85 -22.34
N GLY A 188 23.08 9.14 -22.91
CA GLY A 188 24.50 9.49 -22.82
C GLY A 188 25.23 8.95 -21.59
N GLN A 189 24.51 8.46 -20.56
CA GLN A 189 25.15 7.85 -19.40
C GLN A 189 25.79 6.50 -19.71
N ARG A 190 26.86 6.19 -18.96
CA ARG A 190 27.54 4.89 -18.94
C ARG A 190 27.72 4.44 -17.50
N SER A 191 26.97 3.42 -17.07
CA SER A 191 27.04 2.91 -15.70
C SER A 191 26.40 1.52 -15.57
N VAL A 192 26.63 0.87 -14.44
CA VAL A 192 25.93 -0.37 -14.07
C VAL A 192 24.43 -0.16 -13.86
N ASP A 193 23.96 1.06 -13.56
CA ASP A 193 22.53 1.37 -13.53
C ASP A 193 21.93 1.32 -14.94
N VAL A 194 22.69 1.73 -15.96
CA VAL A 194 22.28 1.54 -17.36
C VAL A 194 22.20 0.06 -17.71
N THR A 195 23.21 -0.75 -17.32
CA THR A 195 23.15 -2.21 -17.49
C THR A 195 21.92 -2.80 -16.79
N THR A 196 21.59 -2.31 -15.60
CA THR A 196 20.41 -2.70 -14.82
C THR A 196 19.12 -2.38 -15.57
N VAL A 197 18.99 -1.16 -16.10
CA VAL A 197 17.85 -0.75 -16.94
C VAL A 197 17.72 -1.68 -18.16
N GLN A 198 18.80 -1.93 -18.89
CA GLN A 198 18.80 -2.75 -20.09
C GLN A 198 18.37 -4.21 -19.82
N LEU A 199 18.86 -4.81 -18.73
CA LEU A 199 18.50 -6.15 -18.31
C LEU A 199 17.06 -6.26 -17.81
N LEU A 200 16.58 -5.25 -17.07
CA LEU A 200 15.19 -5.18 -16.61
C LEU A 200 14.22 -4.92 -17.77
N LEU A 201 14.58 -4.08 -18.75
CA LEU A 201 13.79 -3.90 -19.97
C LEU A 201 13.64 -5.23 -20.72
N THR A 202 14.73 -5.99 -20.85
CA THR A 202 14.69 -7.33 -21.44
C THR A 202 13.79 -8.27 -20.66
N ALA A 203 13.82 -8.23 -19.32
CA ALA A 203 12.92 -9.01 -18.47
C ALA A 203 11.43 -8.61 -18.64
N ARG A 204 11.17 -7.38 -19.07
CA ARG A 204 9.83 -6.86 -19.38
C ARG A 204 9.43 -6.99 -20.85
N GLY A 205 10.15 -7.79 -21.63
CA GLY A 205 9.85 -8.04 -23.05
C GLY A 205 10.36 -6.96 -24.01
N HIS A 206 11.11 -5.97 -23.52
CA HIS A 206 11.75 -4.93 -24.32
C HIS A 206 13.24 -5.26 -24.50
N ALA A 207 13.53 -6.36 -25.18
CA ALA A 207 14.90 -6.85 -25.36
C ALA A 207 15.85 -5.78 -25.93
N THR A 208 17.00 -5.65 -25.29
CA THR A 208 18.09 -4.74 -25.67
C THR A 208 19.44 -5.31 -25.23
N LYS A 209 20.51 -4.90 -25.91
CA LYS A 209 21.87 -5.23 -25.49
C LYS A 209 22.15 -4.57 -24.13
N ALA A 210 22.71 -5.33 -23.19
CA ALA A 210 23.09 -4.86 -21.86
C ALA A 210 24.58 -4.48 -21.83
N ASP A 211 24.95 -3.43 -22.55
CA ASP A 211 26.33 -2.95 -22.69
C ASP A 211 26.69 -1.81 -21.71
N GLY A 212 25.74 -1.39 -20.87
CA GLY A 212 25.94 -0.32 -19.91
C GLY A 212 25.97 1.08 -20.53
N VAL A 213 25.57 1.24 -21.80
CA VAL A 213 25.55 2.53 -22.51
C VAL A 213 24.10 2.95 -22.82
N PHE A 214 23.71 4.14 -22.36
CA PHE A 214 22.36 4.66 -22.59
C PHE A 214 22.30 5.37 -23.96
N GLY A 215 22.52 4.58 -25.01
CA GLY A 215 22.47 5.03 -26.40
C GLY A 215 21.05 5.03 -26.99
N PRO A 216 20.90 5.39 -28.29
CA PRO A 216 19.60 5.50 -28.97
C PRO A 216 18.74 4.23 -28.90
N GLY A 217 19.36 3.04 -28.94
CA GLY A 217 18.65 1.77 -28.77
C GLY A 217 17.99 1.64 -27.40
N THR A 218 18.70 1.98 -26.33
CA THR A 218 18.16 2.00 -24.96
C THR A 218 17.03 3.04 -24.84
N VAL A 219 17.18 4.24 -25.41
CA VAL A 219 16.13 5.28 -25.44
C VAL A 219 14.85 4.75 -26.06
N ALA A 220 14.94 4.11 -27.23
CA ALA A 220 13.78 3.56 -27.93
C ALA A 220 13.04 2.53 -27.08
N LYS A 221 13.79 1.67 -26.36
CA LYS A 221 13.22 0.62 -25.50
C LYS A 221 12.60 1.17 -24.22
N VAL A 222 13.21 2.20 -23.62
CA VAL A 222 12.61 2.92 -22.48
C VAL A 222 11.30 3.59 -22.90
N LYS A 223 11.27 4.29 -24.05
CA LYS A 223 10.03 4.90 -24.56
C LYS A 223 8.95 3.86 -24.84
N ALA A 224 9.31 2.72 -25.43
CA ALA A 224 8.37 1.62 -25.68
C ALA A 224 7.80 1.07 -24.36
N PHE A 225 8.64 0.85 -23.36
CA PHE A 225 8.22 0.42 -22.03
C PHE A 225 7.31 1.45 -21.36
N GLN A 226 7.68 2.73 -21.37
CA GLN A 226 6.87 3.81 -20.79
C GLN A 226 5.49 3.88 -21.44
N LYS A 227 5.40 3.79 -22.77
CA LYS A 227 4.10 3.71 -23.49
C LYS A 227 3.28 2.51 -23.03
N ALA A 228 3.89 1.32 -22.96
CA ALA A 228 3.22 0.10 -22.50
C ALA A 228 2.71 0.20 -21.05
N GLN A 229 3.39 0.98 -20.20
CA GLN A 229 3.02 1.24 -18.81
C GLN A 229 2.15 2.49 -18.61
N ARG A 230 1.71 3.15 -19.69
CA ARG A 230 0.93 4.41 -19.67
C ARG A 230 1.62 5.54 -18.90
N LEU A 231 2.94 5.65 -19.05
CA LEU A 231 3.77 6.75 -18.55
C LEU A 231 4.09 7.73 -19.69
N THR A 232 4.55 8.94 -19.34
CA THR A 232 5.17 9.85 -20.31
C THR A 232 6.37 9.16 -20.97
N ALA A 233 6.37 9.08 -22.30
CA ALA A 233 7.41 8.39 -23.08
C ALA A 233 8.59 9.32 -23.41
N ASP A 234 9.20 9.90 -22.38
CA ASP A 234 10.33 10.83 -22.49
C ASP A 234 11.68 10.15 -22.78
N GLY A 235 11.77 8.82 -22.59
CA GLY A 235 13.01 8.06 -22.78
C GLY A 235 13.99 8.19 -21.63
N VAL A 236 13.55 8.71 -20.48
CA VAL A 236 14.33 8.88 -19.25
C VAL A 236 13.79 7.95 -18.16
N VAL A 237 14.68 7.29 -17.44
CA VAL A 237 14.30 6.41 -16.32
C VAL A 237 14.37 7.20 -15.02
N GLY A 238 13.27 7.89 -14.70
CA GLY A 238 13.04 8.53 -13.40
C GLY A 238 12.21 7.66 -12.44
N PRO A 239 11.81 8.22 -11.28
CA PRO A 239 11.08 7.49 -10.23
C PRO A 239 9.86 6.70 -10.70
N SER A 240 9.04 7.29 -11.57
CA SER A 240 7.83 6.65 -12.13
C SER A 240 8.19 5.46 -13.04
N THR A 241 9.24 5.60 -13.84
CA THR A 241 9.72 4.52 -14.72
C THR A 241 10.34 3.39 -13.89
N TRP A 242 11.20 3.71 -12.92
CA TRP A 242 11.82 2.72 -12.02
C TRP A 242 10.78 1.89 -11.27
N SER A 243 9.79 2.54 -10.67
CA SER A 243 8.74 1.88 -9.89
C SER A 243 7.94 0.86 -10.72
N ARG A 244 7.85 1.07 -12.05
CA ARG A 244 7.22 0.12 -12.97
C ARG A 244 8.22 -0.91 -13.51
N LEU A 245 9.50 -0.57 -13.66
CA LEU A 245 10.52 -1.37 -14.35
C LEU A 245 11.09 -2.48 -13.46
N VAL A 246 11.34 -2.19 -12.18
CA VAL A 246 11.94 -3.16 -11.25
C VAL A 246 11.04 -4.38 -11.09
N THR A 247 11.67 -5.55 -10.93
CA THR A 247 10.95 -6.82 -10.79
C THR A 247 11.38 -7.46 -9.48
N THR A 248 10.42 -7.84 -8.64
CA THR A 248 10.72 -8.54 -7.39
C THR A 248 11.28 -9.91 -7.71
N VAL A 249 12.53 -10.16 -7.31
CA VAL A 249 13.20 -11.47 -7.49
C VAL A 249 13.57 -12.06 -6.13
N LYS A 250 13.43 -13.37 -6.02
CA LYS A 250 13.61 -14.16 -4.79
C LYS A 250 14.16 -15.55 -5.13
N THR A 251 14.48 -16.36 -4.13
CA THR A 251 14.92 -17.75 -4.34
C THR A 251 14.03 -18.49 -5.35
N GLY A 252 14.68 -19.11 -6.34
CA GLY A 252 14.01 -19.80 -7.46
C GLY A 252 13.73 -18.92 -8.69
N SER A 253 13.80 -17.59 -8.58
CA SER A 253 13.77 -16.70 -9.75
C SER A 253 14.96 -16.96 -10.69
N LYS A 254 14.73 -16.78 -11.99
CA LYS A 254 15.76 -16.92 -13.04
C LYS A 254 15.62 -15.82 -14.09
N GLY A 255 16.68 -15.57 -14.86
CA GLY A 255 16.65 -14.69 -16.04
C GLY A 255 17.34 -13.34 -15.84
N THR A 256 17.12 -12.40 -16.77
CA THR A 256 17.87 -11.14 -16.84
C THR A 256 17.62 -10.21 -15.65
N ALA A 257 16.46 -10.26 -15.01
CA ALA A 257 16.20 -9.52 -13.77
C ALA A 257 17.09 -9.99 -12.61
N VAL A 258 17.40 -11.29 -12.55
CA VAL A 258 18.34 -11.82 -11.55
C VAL A 258 19.77 -11.43 -11.89
N LYS A 259 20.16 -11.45 -13.17
CA LYS A 259 21.48 -10.92 -13.59
C LYS A 259 21.65 -9.46 -13.21
N ALA A 260 20.61 -8.64 -13.41
CA ALA A 260 20.62 -7.22 -13.04
C ALA A 260 20.88 -7.03 -11.54
N LEU A 261 20.20 -7.83 -10.70
CA LEU A 261 20.41 -7.84 -9.25
C LEU A 261 21.86 -8.23 -8.91
N GLN A 262 22.38 -9.30 -9.52
CA GLN A 262 23.74 -9.80 -9.25
C GLN A 262 24.82 -8.78 -9.66
N HIS A 263 24.65 -8.10 -10.80
CA HIS A 263 25.51 -6.97 -11.18
C HIS A 263 25.47 -5.85 -10.15
N GLN A 264 24.29 -5.48 -9.66
CA GLN A 264 24.17 -4.43 -8.66
C GLN A 264 24.75 -4.84 -7.31
N LEU A 265 24.58 -6.09 -6.87
CA LEU A 265 25.21 -6.59 -5.65
C LEU A 265 26.73 -6.48 -5.73
N THR A 266 27.35 -6.97 -6.82
CA THR A 266 28.80 -6.86 -7.03
C THR A 266 29.26 -5.41 -7.00
N ALA A 267 28.52 -4.52 -7.65
CA ALA A 267 28.88 -3.11 -7.73
C ALA A 267 28.55 -2.31 -6.45
N ASN A 268 27.87 -2.92 -5.48
CA ASN A 268 27.69 -2.46 -4.09
C ASN A 268 28.61 -3.23 -3.10
N GLY A 269 29.69 -3.85 -3.58
CA GLY A 269 30.68 -4.55 -2.75
C GLY A 269 30.32 -5.97 -2.33
N HIS A 270 29.21 -6.52 -2.83
CA HIS A 270 28.75 -7.88 -2.56
C HIS A 270 29.02 -8.81 -3.76
N THR A 271 30.29 -9.01 -4.10
CA THR A 271 30.74 -9.78 -5.28
C THR A 271 30.06 -11.14 -5.39
N ILE A 272 29.45 -11.38 -6.55
CA ILE A 272 28.78 -12.62 -6.96
C ILE A 272 28.81 -12.78 -8.49
N ILE A 273 28.77 -14.01 -8.96
CA ILE A 273 28.65 -14.33 -10.39
C ILE A 273 27.24 -13.95 -10.87
N ALA A 274 27.15 -13.22 -11.99
CA ALA A 274 25.88 -12.84 -12.61
C ALA A 274 25.36 -13.93 -13.57
N ASP A 275 25.11 -15.13 -13.04
CA ASP A 275 24.62 -16.29 -13.80
C ASP A 275 23.13 -16.20 -14.16
N GLY A 276 22.37 -15.32 -13.49
CA GLY A 276 20.94 -15.18 -13.68
C GLY A 276 20.11 -16.20 -12.91
N VAL A 277 20.67 -16.87 -11.91
CA VAL A 277 20.00 -17.85 -11.05
C VAL A 277 19.95 -17.35 -9.61
N TYR A 278 18.74 -17.24 -9.06
CA TYR A 278 18.55 -16.80 -7.68
C TYR A 278 18.62 -18.02 -6.74
N GLY A 279 19.83 -18.46 -6.45
CA GLY A 279 20.13 -19.56 -5.52
C GLY A 279 20.49 -19.09 -4.10
N SER A 280 21.09 -19.99 -3.33
CA SER A 280 21.57 -19.75 -1.94
C SER A 280 22.65 -18.67 -1.88
N ALA A 281 23.57 -18.63 -2.84
CA ALA A 281 24.61 -17.60 -2.94
C ALA A 281 24.00 -16.20 -3.10
N THR A 282 23.07 -16.02 -4.05
CA THR A 282 22.36 -14.75 -4.26
C THR A 282 21.55 -14.35 -3.03
N THR A 283 20.85 -15.30 -2.41
CA THR A 283 20.09 -15.07 -1.16
C THR A 283 20.99 -14.53 -0.05
N THR A 284 22.18 -15.13 0.13
CA THR A 284 23.15 -14.71 1.15
C THR A 284 23.64 -13.28 0.89
N LYS A 285 23.97 -12.95 -0.36
CA LYS A 285 24.44 -11.60 -0.72
C LYS A 285 23.35 -10.54 -0.60
N VAL A 286 22.10 -10.85 -0.97
CA VAL A 286 20.98 -9.93 -0.78
C VAL A 286 20.72 -9.66 0.69
N LYS A 287 20.72 -10.68 1.55
CA LYS A 287 20.57 -10.47 3.00
C LYS A 287 21.70 -9.61 3.58
N ALA A 288 22.94 -9.84 3.14
CA ALA A 288 24.09 -9.04 3.57
C ALA A 288 23.94 -7.57 3.15
N PHE A 289 23.55 -7.32 1.89
CA PHE A 289 23.29 -5.97 1.38
C PHE A 289 22.15 -5.30 2.14
N GLN A 290 21.02 -5.98 2.31
CA GLN A 290 19.87 -5.46 3.05
C GLN A 290 20.26 -5.08 4.49
N LYS A 291 21.04 -5.93 5.18
CA LYS A 291 21.56 -5.62 6.52
C LYS A 291 22.44 -4.38 6.52
N ALA A 292 23.35 -4.25 5.55
CA ALA A 292 24.23 -3.09 5.40
C ALA A 292 23.46 -1.79 5.12
N GLN A 293 22.32 -1.88 4.43
CA GLN A 293 21.44 -0.76 4.11
C GLN A 293 20.33 -0.52 5.14
N HIS A 294 20.37 -1.19 6.30
CA HIS A 294 19.33 -1.12 7.34
C HIS A 294 17.91 -1.47 6.84
N LEU A 295 17.83 -2.33 5.84
CA LEU A 295 16.58 -2.93 5.35
C LEU A 295 16.30 -4.24 6.08
N THR A 296 15.08 -4.76 5.94
CA THR A 296 14.77 -6.14 6.35
C THR A 296 15.65 -7.12 5.56
N ALA A 297 16.46 -7.93 6.25
CA ALA A 297 17.32 -8.93 5.63
C ALA A 297 16.57 -10.24 5.30
N ASP A 298 15.49 -10.14 4.54
CA ASP A 298 14.63 -11.26 4.14
C ASP A 298 15.16 -12.06 2.94
N GLY A 299 16.16 -11.56 2.22
CA GLY A 299 16.70 -12.20 1.03
C GLY A 299 15.78 -12.08 -0.19
N ILE A 300 14.92 -11.06 -0.23
CA ILE A 300 14.04 -10.76 -1.37
C ILE A 300 14.42 -9.38 -1.92
N ALA A 301 14.75 -9.31 -3.22
CA ALA A 301 15.01 -8.04 -3.87
C ALA A 301 13.69 -7.42 -4.38
N GLY A 302 12.96 -6.77 -3.47
CA GLY A 302 11.76 -5.96 -3.78
C GLY A 302 12.08 -4.49 -4.07
N PRO A 303 11.07 -3.61 -4.24
CA PRO A 303 11.28 -2.20 -4.61
C PRO A 303 12.25 -1.44 -3.70
N SER A 304 12.19 -1.62 -2.38
CA SER A 304 13.11 -0.95 -1.44
C SER A 304 14.56 -1.43 -1.61
N THR A 305 14.77 -2.74 -1.79
CA THR A 305 16.09 -3.31 -2.07
C THR A 305 16.62 -2.79 -3.40
N TRP A 306 15.79 -2.73 -4.44
CA TRP A 306 16.15 -2.16 -5.73
C TRP A 306 16.51 -0.69 -5.66
N ALA A 307 15.72 0.12 -4.95
CA ALA A 307 16.00 1.55 -4.76
C ALA A 307 17.37 1.74 -4.09
N ALA A 308 17.64 1.00 -3.02
CA ALA A 308 18.94 1.04 -2.36
C ALA A 308 20.09 0.57 -3.27
N LEU A 309 19.87 -0.45 -4.12
CA LEU A 309 20.92 -0.97 -5.02
C LEU A 309 21.35 0.04 -6.08
N VAL A 310 20.41 0.86 -6.58
CA VAL A 310 20.65 1.83 -7.66
C VAL A 310 20.96 3.24 -7.15
N SER A 311 20.68 3.54 -5.89
CA SER A 311 20.98 4.84 -5.27
C SER A 311 22.35 4.77 -4.61
N ARG A 312 23.38 5.20 -5.35
CA ARG A 312 24.77 5.32 -4.88
C ARG A 312 25.12 6.75 -4.53
#